data_AF-A0A091HI07-F1
#
_entry.id   AF-A0A091HI07-F1
#
_cell.length_a   1.000
_cell.length_b   1.000
_cell.length_c   1.000
_cell.angle_alpha   90.00
_cell.angle_beta   90.00
_cell.angle_gamma   90.00
#
_symmetry.space_group_name_H-M   'P 1'
#
loop_
_entity.id
_entity.type
_entity.pdbx_description
1 polymer ?
#
loop_
_entity_poly.entity_id
_entity_poly.type
_entity_poly.pdbx_seq_one_letter_code
_entity_poly.pdbx_strand_id
1 'polypeptide(L)'
;DVQYVDIDYMNRQMDFTLSDKFAGLPALVDDIKKEGMRFVIILDPGISGNESVYASFDRGVQDDVFIKRPNSNEIIYTKVWPFLPNVEINESLPLHTQIKLYGAHTAFPDFLRNSTINWWKREILDYYKILKFDGLWIDMNEPAALVNGALDGCRNDILNSPPYMPALGYRSEGLSFKTPCMEGQQYLSDGTPVRHFDVHSLYGWSQTKPTLDGLQSATKERGFVLTRSTYPSSGRWAGHWLGDNSAAWDQIWKSVIDHKGNKQTKKNPTACNVELFFLSVGLGFGTNQPSLTQVSSFFFFQRQDPVSWNSTFEDISRHVLNIRYKLLPYLYTLMYEAHAHGSTVTRPLLNEFVQERDTWDVYQQFLWGPALLITPVLYKGDVTVRAYIPNTRWYDYHTEQDIGFRGQYRVLDAPLDHINLHIRGGYILPWQTPSTTTFHSRKNPMGLTVALGDNSMAEGKLYWDDGVRIGTY
;
A
#
# COMPACT_ATOMS: atom_id res chain seq x y z
N ASP A 1 16.02 1.74 -0.81
CA ASP A 1 15.40 2.46 -1.94
C ASP A 1 14.51 3.62 -1.54
N VAL A 2 13.43 3.42 -0.77
CA VAL A 2 12.37 4.43 -0.62
C VAL A 2 12.29 4.95 0.81
N GLN A 3 12.29 6.26 1.00
CA GLN A 3 11.95 6.92 2.26
C GLN A 3 10.58 7.59 2.13
N TYR A 4 9.81 7.58 3.22
CA TYR A 4 8.46 8.16 3.29
C TYR A 4 8.41 9.32 4.29
N VAL A 5 7.37 10.12 4.16
CA VAL A 5 6.94 11.05 5.20
C VAL A 5 5.41 11.09 5.26
N ASP A 6 4.89 10.99 6.49
CA ASP A 6 3.46 11.07 6.80
C ASP A 6 3.03 12.55 6.93
N ILE A 7 1.78 12.83 7.27
CA ILE A 7 1.14 14.16 7.31
C ILE A 7 1.86 15.20 8.19
N ASP A 8 2.84 14.81 8.98
CA ASP A 8 3.69 15.70 9.79
C ASP A 8 4.46 16.74 8.96
N TYR A 9 4.81 16.42 7.70
CA TYR A 9 5.49 17.39 6.84
C TYR A 9 4.60 18.57 6.47
N MET A 10 3.28 18.39 6.51
CA MET A 10 2.32 19.39 6.12
C MET A 10 2.12 20.42 7.22
N ASN A 11 1.87 21.67 6.85
CA ASN A 11 1.49 22.70 7.81
C ASN A 11 0.08 22.38 8.34
N ARG A 12 -0.03 22.02 9.62
CA ARG A 12 -1.30 21.61 10.28
C ARG A 12 -2.07 20.56 9.47
N GLN A 13 -1.35 19.60 8.86
CA GLN A 13 -1.96 18.51 8.09
C GLN A 13 -2.75 18.99 6.87
N MET A 14 -2.44 20.18 6.34
CA MET A 14 -3.04 20.68 5.10
C MET A 14 -2.25 20.19 3.88
N ASP A 15 -2.93 19.47 3.00
CA ASP A 15 -2.39 18.99 1.73
C ASP A 15 -1.66 20.10 0.93
N PHE A 16 -0.59 19.73 0.23
CA PHE A 16 0.22 20.66 -0.59
C PHE A 16 0.82 21.86 0.16
N THR A 17 1.05 21.71 1.46
CA THR A 17 1.79 22.68 2.27
C THR A 17 3.02 22.04 2.90
N LEU A 18 4.00 22.87 3.27
CA LEU A 18 5.20 22.43 4.00
C LEU A 18 5.25 23.17 5.34
N SER A 19 5.37 22.41 6.42
CA SER A 19 5.53 22.91 7.78
C SER A 19 6.91 23.54 7.95
N ASP A 20 7.00 24.62 8.74
CA ASP A 20 8.28 25.25 9.09
C ASP A 20 9.23 24.28 9.81
N LYS A 21 8.67 23.30 10.54
CA LYS A 21 9.44 22.22 11.19
C LYS A 21 10.14 21.32 10.16
N PHE A 22 9.67 21.31 8.92
CA PHE A 22 10.16 20.52 7.79
C PHE A 22 10.74 21.40 6.68
N ALA A 23 11.13 22.65 6.95
CA ALA A 23 11.70 23.56 5.95
C ALA A 23 12.96 22.99 5.24
N GLY A 24 13.73 22.13 5.93
CA GLY A 24 14.89 21.44 5.36
C GLY A 24 14.57 20.16 4.57
N LEU A 25 13.31 19.72 4.53
CA LEU A 25 12.91 18.47 3.88
C LEU A 25 13.23 18.44 2.37
N PRO A 26 13.01 19.51 1.57
CA PRO A 26 13.39 19.51 0.16
C PRO A 26 14.89 19.25 -0.05
N ALA A 27 15.76 19.84 0.78
CA ALA A 27 17.20 19.63 0.70
C ALA A 27 17.60 18.19 1.04
N LEU A 28 16.99 17.61 2.08
CA LEU A 28 17.18 16.19 2.42
C LEU A 28 16.76 15.27 1.27
N VAL A 29 15.62 15.56 0.63
CA VAL A 29 15.13 14.78 -0.51
C VAL A 29 16.09 14.87 -1.68
N ASP A 30 16.59 16.06 -2.01
CA ASP A 30 17.58 16.22 -3.07
C ASP A 30 18.89 15.45 -2.76
N ASP A 31 19.31 15.41 -1.49
CA ASP A 31 20.52 14.70 -1.08
C ASP A 31 20.37 13.18 -1.15
N ILE A 32 19.30 12.59 -0.62
CA ILE A 32 19.11 11.13 -0.69
C ILE A 32 18.91 10.64 -2.13
N LYS A 33 18.35 11.48 -3.01
CA LYS A 33 18.17 11.15 -4.43
C LYS A 33 19.50 11.11 -5.19
N LYS A 34 20.52 11.87 -4.77
CA LYS A 34 21.89 11.74 -5.33
C LYS A 34 22.49 10.37 -5.05
N GLU A 35 22.14 9.76 -3.93
CA GLU A 35 22.51 8.39 -3.55
C GLU A 35 21.58 7.31 -4.15
N GLY A 36 20.71 7.71 -5.09
CA GLY A 36 19.82 6.81 -5.80
C GLY A 36 18.64 6.31 -4.97
N MET A 37 18.31 6.97 -3.86
CA MET A 37 17.05 6.75 -3.15
C MET A 37 15.88 7.44 -3.86
N ARG A 38 14.67 7.08 -3.46
CA ARG A 38 13.39 7.63 -3.92
C ARG A 38 12.60 8.11 -2.72
N PHE A 39 11.71 9.07 -2.94
CA PHE A 39 10.92 9.67 -1.87
C PHE A 39 9.43 9.60 -2.16
N VAL A 40 8.62 9.24 -1.16
CA VAL A 40 7.16 9.16 -1.29
C VAL A 40 6.52 10.01 -0.21
N ILE A 41 5.51 10.79 -0.60
CA ILE A 41 4.71 11.60 0.31
C ILE A 41 3.28 11.05 0.40
N ILE A 42 2.65 11.21 1.55
CA ILE A 42 1.21 11.01 1.71
C ILE A 42 0.44 12.25 1.24
N LEU A 43 -0.77 12.04 0.72
CA LEU A 43 -1.79 13.04 0.42
C LEU A 43 -3.16 12.52 0.83
N ASP A 44 -3.97 13.37 1.43
CA ASP A 44 -5.32 13.04 1.86
C ASP A 44 -6.36 13.79 0.99
N PRO A 45 -7.52 13.19 0.67
CA PRO A 45 -8.53 13.87 -0.15
C PRO A 45 -9.17 15.07 0.57
N GLY A 46 -9.09 15.15 1.90
CA GLY A 46 -9.76 16.17 2.67
C GLY A 46 -9.05 17.54 2.62
N ILE A 47 -9.69 18.56 2.04
CA ILE A 47 -9.12 19.91 1.93
C ILE A 47 -9.71 20.85 2.98
N SER A 48 -8.86 21.49 3.80
CA SER A 48 -9.29 22.49 4.80
C SER A 48 -9.99 23.69 4.14
N GLY A 49 -11.14 24.07 4.66
CA GLY A 49 -11.96 25.20 4.19
C GLY A 49 -12.10 26.35 5.20
N ASN A 50 -11.33 26.35 6.28
CA ASN A 50 -11.33 27.43 7.29
C ASN A 50 -10.12 28.37 7.20
N GLU A 51 -9.34 28.27 6.12
CA GLU A 51 -8.11 29.04 5.97
C GLU A 51 -8.38 30.40 5.33
N SER A 52 -7.67 31.44 5.77
CA SER A 52 -7.78 32.78 5.19
C SER A 52 -7.10 32.91 3.83
N VAL A 53 -6.03 32.14 3.62
CA VAL A 53 -5.29 32.04 2.36
C VAL A 53 -4.86 30.59 2.19
N TYR A 54 -5.51 29.86 1.28
CA TYR A 54 -5.12 28.48 0.98
C TYR A 54 -5.47 28.15 -0.46
N ALA A 55 -4.46 28.28 -1.33
CA ALA A 55 -4.66 28.29 -2.77
C ALA A 55 -5.27 27.00 -3.31
N SER A 56 -4.97 25.84 -2.71
CA SER A 56 -5.56 24.55 -3.10
C SER A 56 -7.07 24.55 -2.89
N PHE A 57 -7.55 25.08 -1.75
CA PHE A 57 -8.98 25.22 -1.46
C PHE A 57 -9.63 26.29 -2.33
N ASP A 58 -9.04 27.49 -2.42
CA ASP A 58 -9.58 28.62 -3.19
C ASP A 58 -9.80 28.25 -4.66
N ARG A 59 -8.80 27.60 -5.26
CA ARG A 59 -8.90 27.08 -6.64
C ARG A 59 -9.89 25.93 -6.75
N GLY A 60 -10.03 25.09 -5.73
CA GLY A 60 -11.03 24.02 -5.71
C GLY A 60 -12.46 24.57 -5.68
N VAL A 61 -12.71 25.64 -4.94
CA VAL A 61 -14.00 26.35 -4.95
C VAL A 61 -14.23 27.00 -6.32
N GLN A 62 -13.21 27.65 -6.88
CA GLN A 62 -13.29 28.29 -8.20
C GLN A 62 -13.61 27.28 -9.32
N ASP A 63 -12.98 26.11 -9.29
CA ASP A 63 -13.12 25.06 -10.31
C ASP A 63 -14.32 24.11 -10.04
N ASP A 64 -15.11 24.40 -9.00
CA ASP A 64 -16.28 23.61 -8.57
C ASP A 64 -15.98 22.11 -8.42
N VAL A 65 -15.01 21.78 -7.56
CA VAL A 65 -14.51 20.39 -7.41
C VAL A 65 -15.10 19.66 -6.20
N PHE A 66 -15.68 20.36 -5.23
CA PHE A 66 -16.10 19.76 -3.95
C PHE A 66 -17.49 19.15 -3.99
N ILE A 67 -17.69 18.08 -3.21
CA ILE A 67 -19.00 17.46 -2.97
C ILE A 67 -19.90 18.46 -2.24
N LYS A 68 -21.10 18.64 -2.80
CA LYS A 68 -22.10 19.60 -2.33
C LYS A 68 -23.41 18.91 -2.00
N ARG A 69 -24.31 19.64 -1.36
CA ARG A 69 -25.67 19.18 -1.15
C ARG A 69 -26.44 19.12 -2.47
N PRO A 70 -27.42 18.21 -2.60
CA PRO A 70 -28.33 18.20 -3.75
C PRO A 70 -29.02 19.55 -3.92
N ASN A 71 -29.13 20.02 -5.16
CA ASN A 71 -29.83 21.26 -5.54
C ASN A 71 -29.32 22.51 -4.80
N SER A 72 -28.04 22.54 -4.39
CA SER A 72 -27.44 23.65 -3.65
C SER A 72 -25.95 23.80 -4.01
N ASN A 73 -25.43 25.01 -3.82
CA ASN A 73 -24.00 25.29 -3.92
C ASN A 73 -23.25 25.08 -2.59
N GLU A 74 -23.96 24.64 -1.55
CA GLU A 74 -23.43 24.42 -0.21
C GLU A 74 -22.54 23.16 -0.18
N ILE A 75 -21.25 23.35 0.15
CA ILE A 75 -20.28 22.27 0.35
C ILE A 75 -20.66 21.45 1.59
N ILE A 76 -20.54 20.13 1.50
CA ILE A 76 -20.65 19.25 2.66
C ILE A 76 -19.30 19.24 3.38
N TYR A 77 -19.26 19.87 4.56
CA TYR A 77 -18.08 19.85 5.41
C TYR A 77 -18.17 18.75 6.47
N THR A 78 -17.05 18.11 6.73
CA THR A 78 -16.80 17.24 7.89
C THR A 78 -15.44 17.60 8.51
N LYS A 79 -14.79 16.70 9.25
CA LYS A 79 -13.43 16.88 9.78
C LYS A 79 -12.58 15.64 9.54
N VAL A 80 -11.31 15.87 9.21
CA VAL A 80 -10.26 14.84 9.15
C VAL A 80 -9.04 15.38 9.90
N TRP A 81 -7.83 15.28 9.35
CA TRP A 81 -6.59 15.71 9.99
C TRP A 81 -6.36 17.22 10.09
N PRO A 82 -6.73 18.06 9.09
CA PRO A 82 -6.39 19.47 9.15
C PRO A 82 -6.89 20.15 10.42
N PHE A 83 -6.02 20.86 11.13
CA PHE A 83 -6.39 21.63 12.32
C PHE A 83 -6.67 23.09 11.98
N LEU A 84 -7.55 23.76 12.75
CA LEU A 84 -7.87 25.17 12.60
C LEU A 84 -6.62 26.07 12.74
N PRO A 85 -6.60 27.26 12.12
CA PRO A 85 -5.54 28.23 12.33
C PRO A 85 -5.67 28.85 13.73
N ASN A 86 -4.53 29.22 14.33
CA ASN A 86 -4.46 29.94 15.62
C ASN A 86 -5.14 29.23 16.81
N VAL A 87 -5.18 27.89 16.80
CA VAL A 87 -5.61 27.09 17.95
C VAL A 87 -4.42 26.35 18.57
N GLU A 88 -4.40 26.27 19.89
CA GLU A 88 -3.44 25.45 20.63
C GLU A 88 -4.05 24.07 20.87
N ILE A 89 -3.40 23.03 20.34
CA ILE A 89 -3.90 21.65 20.42
C ILE A 89 -3.47 21.07 21.77
N ASN A 90 -4.44 20.69 22.60
CA ASN A 90 -4.15 19.91 23.79
C ASN A 90 -3.91 18.44 23.40
N GLU A 91 -2.64 18.09 23.21
CA GLU A 91 -2.18 16.75 22.81
C GLU A 91 -2.51 15.66 23.84
N SER A 92 -2.85 16.01 25.08
CA SER A 92 -3.26 15.03 26.12
C SER A 92 -4.69 14.49 25.91
N LEU A 93 -5.49 15.14 25.06
CA LEU A 93 -6.85 14.67 24.76
C LEU A 93 -6.82 13.48 23.79
N PRO A 94 -7.82 12.58 23.83
CA PRO A 94 -7.97 11.56 22.80
C PRO A 94 -8.08 12.19 21.40
N LEU A 95 -7.46 11.56 20.39
CA LEU A 95 -7.41 12.10 19.02
C LEU A 95 -8.79 12.50 18.49
N HIS A 96 -9.82 11.66 18.66
CA HIS A 96 -11.17 12.00 18.21
C HIS A 96 -11.69 13.31 18.86
N THR A 97 -11.40 13.52 20.16
CA THR A 97 -11.73 14.75 20.86
C THR A 97 -10.93 15.93 20.34
N GLN A 98 -9.64 15.75 20.06
CA GLN A 98 -8.81 16.79 19.44
C GLN A 98 -9.40 17.23 18.10
N ILE A 99 -9.73 16.29 17.21
CA ILE A 99 -10.32 16.62 15.90
C ILE A 99 -11.70 17.27 16.05
N LYS A 100 -12.52 16.81 16.99
CA LYS A 100 -13.83 17.43 17.23
C LYS A 100 -13.69 18.90 17.64
N LEU A 101 -12.77 19.22 18.53
CA LEU A 101 -12.57 20.56 19.09
C LEU A 101 -11.76 21.48 18.16
N TYR A 102 -10.65 20.98 17.62
CA TYR A 102 -9.61 21.76 16.95
C TYR A 102 -9.51 21.48 15.46
N GLY A 103 -10.16 20.43 14.95
CA GLY A 103 -10.14 20.09 13.52
C GLY A 103 -10.89 21.13 12.69
N ALA A 104 -10.31 21.49 11.54
CA ALA A 104 -10.88 22.37 10.56
C ALA A 104 -12.00 21.67 9.76
N HIS A 105 -12.90 22.49 9.21
CA HIS A 105 -13.88 22.05 8.25
C HIS A 105 -13.16 21.55 7.01
N THR A 106 -13.50 20.34 6.61
CA THR A 106 -12.83 19.65 5.51
C THR A 106 -13.84 19.37 4.39
N ALA A 107 -13.51 19.81 3.18
CA ALA A 107 -14.28 19.55 1.97
C ALA A 107 -13.65 18.39 1.19
N PHE A 108 -14.49 17.55 0.60
CA PHE A 108 -14.05 16.39 -0.18
C PHE A 108 -14.22 16.66 -1.68
N PRO A 109 -13.15 16.55 -2.49
CA PRO A 109 -13.25 16.64 -3.95
C PRO A 109 -14.05 15.47 -4.55
N ASP A 110 -14.79 15.74 -5.61
CA ASP A 110 -15.51 14.78 -6.44
C ASP A 110 -14.61 14.34 -7.60
N PHE A 111 -13.82 13.28 -7.41
CA PHE A 111 -12.85 12.81 -8.40
C PHE A 111 -13.47 12.16 -9.65
N LEU A 112 -14.80 12.04 -9.72
CA LEU A 112 -15.50 11.61 -10.94
C LEU A 112 -15.59 12.73 -12.00
N ARG A 113 -15.39 13.99 -11.58
CA ARG A 113 -15.44 15.17 -12.47
C ARG A 113 -14.11 15.42 -13.18
N ASN A 114 -14.21 15.80 -14.46
CA ASN A 114 -13.05 16.29 -15.23
C ASN A 114 -12.42 17.56 -14.63
N SER A 115 -13.19 18.44 -14.00
CA SER A 115 -12.66 19.64 -13.32
C SER A 115 -11.76 19.25 -12.15
N THR A 116 -12.19 18.31 -11.30
CA THR A 116 -11.42 17.80 -10.18
C THR A 116 -10.14 17.12 -10.64
N ILE A 117 -10.17 16.34 -11.73
CA ILE A 117 -8.97 15.72 -12.31
C ILE A 117 -7.93 16.78 -12.69
N ASN A 118 -8.36 17.86 -13.33
CA ASN A 118 -7.48 18.95 -13.73
C ASN A 118 -6.95 19.74 -12.52
N TRP A 119 -7.81 20.04 -11.55
CA TRP A 119 -7.43 20.70 -10.30
C TRP A 119 -6.39 19.87 -9.55
N TRP A 120 -6.65 18.59 -9.29
CA TRP A 120 -5.75 17.70 -8.56
C TRP A 120 -4.39 17.57 -9.24
N LYS A 121 -4.39 17.41 -10.57
CA LYS A 121 -3.16 17.40 -11.36
C LYS A 121 -2.37 18.69 -11.24
N ARG A 122 -3.04 19.85 -11.24
CA ARG A 122 -2.38 21.16 -11.05
C ARG A 122 -1.75 21.26 -9.67
N GLU A 123 -2.46 20.88 -8.61
CA GLU A 123 -1.94 20.92 -7.24
C GLU A 123 -0.70 20.02 -7.08
N ILE A 124 -0.72 18.80 -7.63
CA ILE A 124 0.44 17.89 -7.66
C ILE A 124 1.62 18.52 -8.40
N LEU A 125 1.38 19.10 -9.59
CA LEU A 125 2.43 19.71 -10.41
C LEU A 125 3.05 20.93 -9.74
N ASP A 126 2.24 21.76 -9.08
CA ASP A 126 2.70 22.95 -8.38
C ASP A 126 3.47 22.56 -7.12
N TYR A 127 2.99 21.59 -6.35
CA TYR A 127 3.69 21.11 -5.16
C TYR A 127 5.00 20.40 -5.49
N TYR A 128 5.08 19.70 -6.63
CA TYR A 128 6.33 19.11 -7.11
C TYR A 128 7.45 20.14 -7.37
N LYS A 129 7.11 21.43 -7.56
CA LYS A 129 8.12 22.51 -7.67
C LYS A 129 8.80 22.78 -6.32
N ILE A 130 8.14 22.45 -5.21
CA ILE A 130 8.61 22.66 -3.84
C ILE A 130 9.30 21.40 -3.31
N LEU A 131 8.70 20.22 -3.50
CA LEU A 131 9.19 18.95 -2.94
C LEU A 131 9.22 17.84 -4.01
N LYS A 132 10.40 17.26 -4.25
CA LYS A 132 10.64 16.28 -5.33
C LYS A 132 10.32 14.83 -4.93
N PHE A 133 9.06 14.44 -5.01
CA PHE A 133 8.61 13.05 -4.79
C PHE A 133 8.71 12.15 -6.04
N ASP A 134 8.78 10.83 -5.84
CA ASP A 134 8.86 9.80 -6.89
C ASP A 134 7.62 8.88 -6.89
N GLY A 135 6.82 8.94 -5.82
CA GLY A 135 5.54 8.26 -5.69
C GLY A 135 4.59 9.05 -4.78
N LEU A 136 3.31 8.71 -4.86
CA LEU A 136 2.25 9.31 -4.04
C LEU A 136 1.51 8.23 -3.28
N TRP A 137 1.35 8.43 -1.99
CA TRP A 137 0.52 7.61 -1.12
C TRP A 137 -0.79 8.37 -0.89
N ILE A 138 -1.88 7.92 -1.52
CA ILE A 138 -3.21 8.49 -1.29
C ILE A 138 -3.93 7.68 -0.21
N ASP A 139 -4.15 8.31 0.93
CA ASP A 139 -4.78 7.69 2.09
C ASP A 139 -6.10 8.38 2.45
N MET A 140 -6.79 7.86 3.46
CA MET A 140 -8.03 8.44 3.98
C MET A 140 -9.15 8.55 2.93
N ASN A 141 -9.07 7.74 1.88
CA ASN A 141 -9.86 7.89 0.66
C ASN A 141 -10.99 6.86 0.49
N GLU A 142 -11.57 6.37 1.60
CA GLU A 142 -12.82 5.62 1.57
C GLU A 142 -14.00 6.39 0.95
N PRO A 143 -14.27 7.68 1.22
CA PRO A 143 -13.53 8.72 1.97
C PRO A 143 -13.76 8.69 3.49
N ALA A 144 -12.67 8.68 4.26
CA ALA A 144 -12.74 8.67 5.72
C ALA A 144 -13.01 10.06 6.28
N ALA A 145 -13.92 10.11 7.26
CA ALA A 145 -14.20 11.27 8.06
C ALA A 145 -14.17 10.92 9.55
N LEU A 146 -13.74 11.86 10.39
CA LEU A 146 -13.69 11.71 11.85
C LEU A 146 -14.90 12.35 12.55
N VAL A 147 -15.78 13.00 11.77
CA VAL A 147 -17.15 13.37 12.16
C VAL A 147 -18.10 12.69 11.17
N ASN A 148 -19.11 11.98 11.70
CA ASN A 148 -20.06 11.25 10.87
C ASN A 148 -20.92 12.21 10.04
N GLY A 149 -21.00 12.00 8.72
CA GLY A 149 -21.79 12.83 7.83
C GLY A 149 -21.24 14.25 7.68
N ALA A 150 -22.13 15.22 7.83
CA ALA A 150 -21.83 16.66 7.75
C ALA A 150 -21.83 17.30 9.14
N LEU A 151 -21.12 18.42 9.30
CA LEU A 151 -21.02 19.16 10.57
C LEU A 151 -22.37 19.65 11.13
N ASP A 152 -23.32 19.97 10.27
CA ASP A 152 -24.70 20.37 10.59
C ASP A 152 -25.70 19.21 10.49
N GLY A 153 -25.21 17.97 10.30
CA GLY A 153 -26.02 16.78 10.14
C GLY A 153 -26.42 16.47 8.69
N CYS A 154 -26.86 15.24 8.48
CA CYS A 154 -27.40 14.79 7.20
C CYS A 154 -28.90 15.06 7.14
N ARG A 155 -29.42 15.38 5.95
CA ARG A 155 -30.80 15.80 5.70
C ARG A 155 -31.70 14.68 5.15
N ASN A 156 -31.13 13.55 4.75
CA ASN A 156 -31.88 12.43 4.17
C ASN A 156 -31.73 11.14 4.98
N ASP A 157 -32.69 10.87 5.85
CA ASP A 157 -32.66 9.69 6.73
C ASP A 157 -32.71 8.37 5.95
N ILE A 158 -33.41 8.30 4.83
CA ILE A 158 -33.53 7.07 4.03
C ILE A 158 -32.19 6.71 3.38
N LEU A 159 -31.40 7.69 2.95
CA LEU A 159 -30.08 7.42 2.37
C LEU A 159 -29.04 7.09 3.44
N ASN A 160 -29.06 7.79 4.58
CA ASN A 160 -28.07 7.53 5.65
C ASN A 160 -28.44 6.32 6.51
N SER A 161 -29.73 5.98 6.60
CA SER A 161 -30.29 4.84 7.33
C SER A 161 -31.29 4.08 6.46
N PRO A 162 -30.83 3.35 5.42
CA PRO A 162 -31.71 2.66 4.50
C PRO A 162 -32.59 1.59 5.16
N PRO A 163 -33.76 1.27 4.57
CA PRO A 163 -34.68 0.25 5.10
C PRO A 163 -34.00 -1.09 5.36
N TYR A 164 -33.01 -1.43 4.53
CA TYR A 164 -32.10 -2.53 4.77
C TYR A 164 -30.70 -1.97 5.01
N MET A 165 -30.25 -2.01 6.27
CA MET A 165 -28.86 -1.75 6.61
C MET A 165 -28.05 -3.04 6.48
N PRO A 166 -27.01 -3.10 5.63
CA PRO A 166 -26.12 -4.25 5.53
C PRO A 166 -25.44 -4.57 6.88
N ALA A 167 -24.87 -5.77 7.00
CA ALA A 167 -24.13 -6.19 8.20
C ALA A 167 -22.74 -5.53 8.27
N LEU A 168 -22.71 -4.20 8.44
CA LEU A 168 -21.50 -3.40 8.62
C LEU A 168 -21.08 -3.37 10.10
N GLY A 169 -19.80 -3.09 10.37
CA GLY A 169 -19.23 -3.10 11.73
C GLY A 169 -19.94 -2.16 12.72
N TYR A 170 -20.46 -1.03 12.24
CA TYR A 170 -21.18 -0.02 13.03
C TYR A 170 -22.61 0.19 12.51
N ARG A 171 -23.34 -0.91 12.32
CA ARG A 171 -24.68 -0.93 11.69
C ARG A 171 -25.68 0.07 12.29
N SER A 172 -25.63 0.32 13.59
CA SER A 172 -26.54 1.24 14.28
C SER A 172 -26.30 2.71 13.97
N GLU A 173 -25.12 3.07 13.47
CA GLU A 173 -24.69 4.44 13.22
C GLU A 173 -25.07 4.96 11.83
N GLY A 174 -25.62 4.09 10.97
CA GLY A 174 -25.93 4.45 9.59
C GLY A 174 -24.75 4.32 8.63
N LEU A 175 -25.01 4.57 7.35
CA LEU A 175 -23.98 4.57 6.31
C LEU A 175 -23.06 5.79 6.39
N SER A 176 -23.51 6.91 6.97
CA SER A 176 -22.70 8.12 7.18
C SER A 176 -21.66 7.99 8.30
N PHE A 177 -21.58 6.83 8.96
CA PHE A 177 -20.56 6.57 9.96
C PHE A 177 -19.16 6.67 9.34
N LYS A 178 -18.32 7.56 9.91
CA LYS A 178 -16.95 7.84 9.47
C LYS A 178 -16.80 8.21 7.98
N THR A 179 -17.81 8.84 7.38
CA THR A 179 -17.76 9.29 5.98
C THR A 179 -18.76 10.45 5.74
N PRO A 180 -18.68 11.22 4.64
CA PRO A 180 -19.67 12.26 4.33
C PRO A 180 -21.10 11.72 4.14
N CYS A 181 -22.08 12.62 4.17
CA CYS A 181 -23.49 12.25 4.04
C CYS A 181 -23.81 11.55 2.71
N MET A 182 -24.67 10.54 2.76
CA MET A 182 -25.04 9.71 1.60
C MET A 182 -25.80 10.48 0.51
N GLU A 183 -26.46 11.59 0.86
CA GLU A 183 -27.07 12.50 -0.13
C GLU A 183 -26.06 13.37 -0.88
N GLY A 184 -24.77 13.35 -0.56
CA GLY A 184 -23.77 14.19 -1.21
C GLY A 184 -23.81 14.06 -2.73
N GLN A 185 -23.95 15.18 -3.43
CA GLN A 185 -24.08 15.23 -4.87
C GLN A 185 -22.71 15.17 -5.54
N GLN A 186 -22.54 14.18 -6.40
CA GLN A 186 -21.37 13.96 -7.27
C GLN A 186 -21.81 13.89 -8.73
N TYR A 187 -20.86 13.92 -9.66
CA TYR A 187 -21.12 13.93 -11.09
C TYR A 187 -20.15 13.03 -11.83
N LEU A 188 -20.69 12.14 -12.67
CA LEU A 188 -19.88 11.36 -13.60
C LEU A 188 -19.19 12.28 -14.62
N SER A 189 -18.20 11.74 -15.32
CA SER A 189 -17.42 12.48 -16.32
C SER A 189 -18.25 13.05 -17.48
N ASP A 190 -19.45 12.52 -17.73
CA ASP A 190 -20.40 13.01 -18.74
C ASP A 190 -21.39 14.05 -18.20
N GLY A 191 -21.27 14.44 -16.92
CA GLY A 191 -22.14 15.39 -16.25
C GLY A 191 -23.39 14.77 -15.61
N THR A 192 -23.57 13.45 -15.68
CA THR A 192 -24.70 12.78 -15.02
C THR A 192 -24.60 12.91 -13.50
N PRO A 193 -25.62 13.47 -12.82
CA PRO A 193 -25.63 13.57 -11.37
C PRO A 193 -25.80 12.19 -10.72
N VAL A 194 -24.95 11.89 -9.74
CA VAL A 194 -25.01 10.68 -8.90
C VAL A 194 -24.90 11.05 -7.43
N ARG A 195 -25.43 10.20 -6.54
CA ARG A 195 -25.36 10.44 -5.09
C ARG A 195 -24.21 9.68 -4.50
N HIS A 196 -23.64 10.19 -3.41
CA HIS A 196 -22.61 9.51 -2.64
C HIS A 196 -23.07 8.11 -2.20
N PHE A 197 -24.35 7.93 -1.88
CA PHE A 197 -24.96 6.61 -1.63
C PHE A 197 -24.63 5.56 -2.71
N ASP A 198 -24.65 5.95 -3.99
CA ASP A 198 -24.48 5.03 -5.11
C ASP A 198 -23.00 4.80 -5.45
N VAL A 199 -22.11 5.76 -5.12
CA VAL A 199 -20.71 5.77 -5.56
C VAL A 199 -19.68 5.87 -4.43
N HIS A 200 -20.09 5.74 -3.17
CA HIS A 200 -19.22 5.82 -1.99
C HIS A 200 -18.01 4.88 -2.13
N SER A 201 -18.25 3.60 -2.41
CA SER A 201 -17.21 2.59 -2.61
C SER A 201 -16.40 2.75 -3.91
N LEU A 202 -16.67 3.79 -4.70
CA LEU A 202 -15.89 4.17 -5.89
C LEU A 202 -14.98 5.38 -5.64
N TYR A 203 -15.01 5.99 -4.44
CA TYR A 203 -14.31 7.24 -4.17
C TYR A 203 -12.79 7.13 -4.35
N GLY A 204 -12.12 6.27 -3.58
CA GLY A 204 -10.66 6.05 -3.71
C GLY A 204 -10.26 5.54 -5.10
N TRP A 205 -11.08 4.69 -5.71
CA TRP A 205 -10.91 4.27 -7.11
C TRP A 205 -10.90 5.46 -8.08
N SER A 206 -11.85 6.39 -7.93
CA SER A 206 -11.96 7.58 -8.80
C SER A 206 -10.79 8.55 -8.62
N GLN A 207 -10.20 8.62 -7.42
CA GLN A 207 -8.98 9.40 -7.13
C GLN A 207 -7.70 8.74 -7.68
N THR A 208 -7.68 7.42 -7.84
CA THR A 208 -6.46 6.66 -8.13
C THR A 208 -5.83 7.03 -9.48
N LYS A 209 -6.62 6.99 -10.57
CA LYS A 209 -6.08 7.31 -11.92
C LYS A 209 -5.59 8.75 -12.03
N PRO A 210 -6.36 9.77 -11.60
CA PRO A 210 -5.90 11.16 -11.64
C PRO A 210 -4.60 11.39 -10.88
N THR A 211 -4.41 10.69 -9.75
CA THR A 211 -3.17 10.76 -8.96
C THR A 211 -1.98 10.22 -9.75
N LEU A 212 -2.12 9.05 -10.39
CA LEU A 212 -1.06 8.50 -11.23
C LEU A 212 -0.73 9.44 -12.41
N ASP A 213 -1.75 9.94 -13.09
CA ASP A 213 -1.56 10.85 -14.23
C ASP A 213 -0.89 12.17 -13.80
N GLY A 214 -1.22 12.68 -12.62
CA GLY A 214 -0.58 13.84 -11.99
C GLY A 214 0.89 13.58 -11.66
N LEU A 215 1.18 12.46 -10.99
CA LEU A 215 2.54 12.02 -10.66
C LEU A 215 3.40 11.89 -11.92
N GLN A 216 2.95 11.14 -12.91
CA GLN A 216 3.67 10.93 -14.18
C GLN A 216 3.88 12.24 -14.94
N SER A 217 2.91 13.16 -14.85
CA SER A 217 3.06 14.48 -15.45
C SER A 217 4.13 15.33 -14.73
N ALA A 218 4.28 15.16 -13.42
CA ALA A 218 5.25 15.90 -12.60
C ALA A 218 6.67 15.35 -12.75
N THR A 219 6.83 14.03 -12.61
CA THR A 219 8.14 13.37 -12.59
C THR A 219 8.67 13.04 -13.98
N LYS A 220 7.79 12.90 -14.98
CA LYS A 220 8.09 12.32 -16.30
C LYS A 220 8.60 10.88 -16.24
N GLU A 221 8.37 10.20 -15.13
CA GLU A 221 8.70 8.80 -14.89
C GLU A 221 7.41 8.01 -14.62
N ARG A 222 7.51 6.67 -14.65
CA ARG A 222 6.41 5.74 -14.37
C ARG A 222 5.76 6.02 -13.02
N GLY A 223 6.58 6.29 -12.01
CA GLY A 223 6.16 6.51 -10.63
C GLY A 223 5.42 5.31 -10.01
N PHE A 224 4.89 5.51 -8.81
CA PHE A 224 4.01 4.56 -8.14
C PHE A 224 2.97 5.32 -7.30
N VAL A 225 1.76 4.77 -7.26
CA VAL A 225 0.69 5.23 -6.37
C VAL A 225 0.32 4.11 -5.41
N LEU A 226 0.26 4.42 -4.12
CA LEU A 226 -0.25 3.55 -3.06
C LEU A 226 -1.63 4.07 -2.62
N THR A 227 -2.68 3.25 -2.64
CA THR A 227 -4.04 3.67 -2.24
C THR A 227 -4.67 2.77 -1.19
N ARG A 228 -5.44 3.36 -0.25
CA ARG A 228 -6.16 2.59 0.78
C ARG A 228 -7.43 1.98 0.23
N SER A 229 -8.38 2.82 -0.15
CA SER A 229 -9.66 2.36 -0.68
C SER A 229 -9.48 1.82 -2.09
N THR A 230 -10.08 0.65 -2.34
CA THR A 230 -10.02 -0.03 -3.64
C THR A 230 -11.39 -0.56 -4.06
N TYR A 231 -11.59 -0.57 -5.37
CA TYR A 231 -12.68 -1.23 -6.09
C TYR A 231 -12.09 -2.11 -7.21
N PRO A 232 -12.79 -3.13 -7.75
CA PRO A 232 -12.35 -3.84 -8.95
C PRO A 232 -11.82 -2.90 -10.03
N SER A 233 -10.63 -3.20 -10.57
CA SER A 233 -9.80 -2.38 -11.47
C SER A 233 -8.85 -1.34 -10.84
N SER A 234 -8.92 -1.06 -9.54
CA SER A 234 -8.00 -0.08 -8.89
C SER A 234 -6.52 -0.45 -9.06
N GLY A 235 -6.19 -1.74 -8.92
CA GLY A 235 -4.83 -2.25 -9.10
C GLY A 235 -4.22 -2.01 -10.48
N ARG A 236 -5.04 -1.64 -11.46
CA ARG A 236 -4.51 -1.27 -12.77
C ARG A 236 -3.57 -0.06 -12.67
N TRP A 237 -3.82 0.86 -11.73
CA TRP A 237 -3.11 2.14 -11.60
C TRP A 237 -2.31 2.31 -10.30
N ALA A 238 -2.60 1.52 -9.27
CA ALA A 238 -1.98 1.66 -7.96
C ALA A 238 -1.69 0.31 -7.30
N GLY A 239 -0.76 0.32 -6.35
CA GLY A 239 -0.66 -0.73 -5.33
C GLY A 239 -1.55 -0.42 -4.13
N HIS A 240 -1.63 -1.39 -3.22
CA HIS A 240 -2.42 -1.30 -1.99
C HIS A 240 -1.60 -1.81 -0.80
N TRP A 241 -1.94 -1.36 0.41
CA TRP A 241 -1.48 -1.92 1.68
C TRP A 241 -2.69 -2.24 2.54
N LEU A 242 -2.56 -3.24 3.42
CA LEU A 242 -3.67 -3.82 4.20
C LEU A 242 -4.26 -2.90 5.30
N GLY A 243 -3.88 -1.62 5.30
CA GLY A 243 -4.38 -0.65 6.27
C GLY A 243 -3.74 -0.78 7.65
N ASP A 244 -4.42 -0.17 8.60
CA ASP A 244 -3.99 -0.02 10.00
C ASP A 244 -4.12 -1.34 10.75
N ASN A 245 -3.07 -2.16 10.69
CA ASN A 245 -2.97 -3.34 11.52
C ASN A 245 -2.48 -2.98 12.94
N SER A 246 -2.54 -3.97 13.81
CA SER A 246 -1.84 -3.92 15.09
C SER A 246 -0.58 -4.77 14.97
N ALA A 247 0.53 -4.37 15.59
CA ALA A 247 1.67 -5.28 15.67
C ALA A 247 1.39 -6.37 16.73
N ALA A 248 0.73 -7.44 16.29
CA ALA A 248 0.36 -8.60 17.06
C ALA A 248 0.60 -9.87 16.21
N TRP A 249 0.90 -11.00 16.85
CA TRP A 249 1.26 -12.22 16.14
C TRP A 249 0.18 -12.73 15.18
N ASP A 250 -1.10 -12.52 15.51
CA ASP A 250 -2.19 -12.90 14.63
C ASP A 250 -2.24 -12.10 13.33
N GLN A 251 -1.66 -10.90 13.32
CA GLN A 251 -1.65 -10.01 12.17
C GLN A 251 -0.63 -10.45 11.12
N ILE A 252 0.41 -11.18 11.55
CA ILE A 252 1.46 -11.71 10.66
C ILE A 252 0.87 -12.76 9.71
N TRP A 253 0.14 -13.76 10.21
CA TRP A 253 -0.44 -14.78 9.32
C TRP A 253 -1.66 -14.28 8.54
N LYS A 254 -2.43 -13.32 9.08
CA LYS A 254 -3.49 -12.62 8.34
C LYS A 254 -2.93 -11.89 7.12
N SER A 255 -1.74 -11.30 7.25
CA SER A 255 -1.07 -10.70 6.10
C SER A 255 -0.89 -11.73 4.98
N VAL A 256 -0.51 -12.98 5.26
CA VAL A 256 -0.36 -14.04 4.22
C VAL A 256 -1.70 -14.40 3.55
N ILE A 257 -2.82 -14.35 4.27
CA ILE A 257 -4.15 -14.70 3.75
C ILE A 257 -4.69 -13.66 2.78
N ASP A 258 -4.57 -12.38 3.10
CA ASP A 258 -5.28 -11.35 2.33
C ASP A 258 -4.69 -11.19 0.92
N HIS A 259 -3.38 -11.47 0.76
CA HIS A 259 -2.74 -11.67 -0.55
C HIS A 259 -3.40 -12.77 -1.42
N LYS A 260 -4.21 -13.66 -0.82
CA LYS A 260 -4.96 -14.73 -1.49
C LYS A 260 -6.45 -14.35 -1.68
N GLY A 261 -7.04 -13.62 -0.74
CA GLY A 261 -8.47 -13.25 -0.71
C GLY A 261 -8.88 -12.17 -1.71
N ASN A 262 -7.99 -11.21 -1.98
CA ASN A 262 -8.27 -10.07 -2.88
C ASN A 262 -8.31 -10.43 -4.39
N LYS A 263 -8.31 -11.73 -4.72
CA LYS A 263 -8.25 -12.29 -6.09
C LYS A 263 -9.57 -12.85 -6.61
N GLN A 264 -10.61 -12.92 -5.76
CA GLN A 264 -11.88 -13.55 -6.13
C GLN A 264 -12.87 -12.63 -6.87
N THR A 265 -12.42 -11.51 -7.43
CA THR A 265 -13.21 -10.72 -8.38
C THR A 265 -13.16 -11.37 -9.77
N LYS A 266 -13.88 -12.49 -9.90
CA LYS A 266 -14.06 -13.22 -11.16
C LYS A 266 -14.68 -12.29 -12.21
N LYS A 267 -14.00 -12.17 -13.36
CA LYS A 267 -14.29 -11.36 -14.57
C LYS A 267 -13.70 -9.93 -14.59
N ASN A 268 -12.37 -9.83 -14.61
CA ASN A 268 -11.68 -8.92 -15.55
C ASN A 268 -10.16 -9.17 -15.55
N PRO A 269 -9.53 -9.52 -16.68
CA PRO A 269 -8.12 -9.92 -16.76
C PRO A 269 -7.11 -8.76 -16.67
N THR A 270 -7.48 -7.59 -16.16
CA THR A 270 -6.62 -6.38 -16.17
C THR A 270 -6.45 -5.69 -14.80
N ALA A 271 -6.85 -6.31 -13.69
CA ALA A 271 -6.63 -5.74 -12.35
C ALA A 271 -5.45 -6.44 -11.66
N CYS A 272 -4.24 -6.05 -12.02
CA CYS A 272 -3.04 -6.49 -11.33
C CYS A 272 -2.92 -5.71 -10.01
N ASN A 273 -3.60 -6.12 -8.94
CA ASN A 273 -3.35 -5.56 -7.61
C ASN A 273 -1.92 -5.94 -7.19
N VAL A 274 -0.95 -5.06 -7.48
CA VAL A 274 0.43 -5.19 -7.00
C VAL A 274 0.42 -4.78 -5.53
N GLU A 275 0.08 -5.73 -4.66
CA GLU A 275 0.44 -5.64 -3.25
C GLU A 275 1.93 -5.94 -3.14
N LEU A 276 2.69 -4.90 -2.81
CA LEU A 276 4.11 -5.01 -2.51
C LEU A 276 4.26 -5.75 -1.18
N PHE A 277 4.35 -7.07 -1.23
CA PHE A 277 4.95 -7.80 -0.12
C PHE A 277 6.42 -7.39 -0.04
N PHE A 278 6.71 -6.43 0.83
CA PHE A 278 8.05 -6.26 1.34
C PHE A 278 8.31 -7.46 2.26
N LEU A 279 9.29 -8.30 1.91
CA LEU A 279 10.09 -8.95 2.95
C LEU A 279 10.79 -7.79 3.66
N SER A 280 10.11 -7.20 4.64
CA SER A 280 10.61 -6.19 5.55
C SER A 280 10.69 -6.82 6.94
N VAL A 281 11.82 -6.59 7.63
CA VAL A 281 12.01 -7.06 9.00
C VAL A 281 11.29 -6.10 9.93
N GLY A 282 10.44 -6.61 10.81
CA GLY A 282 9.64 -5.79 11.71
C GLY A 282 8.97 -6.62 12.80
N LEU A 283 8.93 -6.02 13.98
CA LEU A 283 8.48 -6.64 15.23
C LEU A 283 6.98 -6.45 15.47
N GLY A 284 6.31 -7.53 15.90
CA GLY A 284 5.06 -7.41 16.66
C GLY A 284 5.25 -6.55 17.92
N PHE A 285 4.32 -5.64 18.23
CA PHE A 285 4.31 -4.81 19.43
C PHE A 285 4.35 -5.75 20.65
N GLY A 286 5.19 -5.40 21.63
CA GLY A 286 5.22 -6.08 22.93
C GLY A 286 6.03 -7.38 22.98
N THR A 287 6.81 -7.71 21.95
CA THR A 287 7.78 -8.80 22.03
C THR A 287 9.21 -8.30 21.82
N ASN A 288 10.08 -8.49 22.82
CA ASN A 288 11.53 -8.30 22.74
C ASN A 288 12.21 -9.36 21.83
N GLN A 289 11.56 -9.81 20.74
CA GLN A 289 12.01 -10.95 19.93
C GLN A 289 11.68 -10.77 18.44
N PRO A 290 12.69 -10.58 17.56
CA PRO A 290 12.54 -10.24 16.14
C PRO A 290 11.55 -11.12 15.37
N SER A 291 10.76 -10.51 14.47
CA SER A 291 9.97 -11.20 13.45
C SER A 291 10.14 -10.51 12.08
N LEU A 292 9.80 -11.20 10.99
CA LEU A 292 9.95 -10.72 9.61
C LEU A 292 8.64 -10.14 9.04
N THR A 293 8.13 -9.04 9.57
CA THR A 293 7.04 -8.27 8.93
C THR A 293 7.07 -6.80 9.38
N GLN A 294 7.34 -5.83 8.52
CA GLN A 294 7.11 -4.41 8.86
C GLN A 294 5.88 -3.83 8.18
N VAL A 295 4.93 -3.38 9.01
CA VAL A 295 4.10 -2.17 8.84
C VAL A 295 4.07 -1.52 10.22
N SER A 296 4.44 -0.25 10.35
CA SER A 296 4.41 0.50 11.61
C SER A 296 3.22 1.46 11.63
N SER A 297 2.53 1.58 12.77
CA SER A 297 1.60 2.68 13.03
C SER A 297 2.39 3.93 13.46
N PHE A 298 2.08 5.10 12.90
CA PHE A 298 2.92 6.31 12.99
C PHE A 298 2.62 7.26 14.16
N PHE A 299 1.70 6.92 15.08
CA PHE A 299 1.36 7.79 16.22
C PHE A 299 1.64 7.13 17.59
N PHE A 300 2.39 7.82 18.45
CA PHE A 300 2.58 7.55 19.89
C PHE A 300 3.27 6.24 20.32
N PHE A 301 4.07 5.62 19.45
CA PHE A 301 4.84 4.42 19.80
C PHE A 301 6.37 4.63 19.68
N GLN A 302 7.14 3.77 20.34
CA GLN A 302 8.60 3.73 20.16
C GLN A 302 8.94 3.44 18.69
N ARG A 303 10.05 4.01 18.20
CA ARG A 303 10.56 3.71 16.86
C ARG A 303 10.86 2.22 16.72
N GLN A 304 10.61 1.69 15.52
CA GLN A 304 10.73 0.27 15.20
C GLN A 304 11.49 0.00 13.89
N ASP A 305 12.11 1.02 13.31
CA ASP A 305 12.98 0.86 12.15
C ASP A 305 14.20 -0.03 12.49
N PRO A 306 14.84 -0.68 11.50
CA PRO A 306 15.89 -1.66 11.79
C PRO A 306 17.04 -1.17 12.68
N VAL A 307 17.35 0.14 12.66
CA VAL A 307 18.44 0.75 13.42
C VAL A 307 17.98 1.37 14.75
N SER A 308 16.72 1.18 15.14
CA SER A 308 16.20 1.57 16.45
C SER A 308 16.37 0.48 17.52
N TRP A 309 17.03 -0.63 17.17
CA TRP A 309 17.22 -1.82 18.03
C TRP A 309 18.69 -1.97 18.44
N ASN A 310 19.26 -3.17 18.27
CA ASN A 310 20.66 -3.47 18.53
C ASN A 310 21.33 -4.07 17.29
N SER A 311 22.66 -4.25 17.35
CA SER A 311 23.45 -4.77 16.24
C SER A 311 22.98 -6.15 15.75
N THR A 312 22.48 -7.02 16.64
CA THR A 312 21.92 -8.32 16.26
C THR A 312 20.73 -8.17 15.32
N PHE A 313 19.80 -7.25 15.63
CA PHE A 313 18.65 -6.99 14.77
C PHE A 313 19.06 -6.36 13.43
N GLU A 314 20.03 -5.45 13.45
CA GLU A 314 20.59 -4.83 12.24
C GLU A 314 21.21 -5.87 11.31
N ASP A 315 21.97 -6.83 11.85
CA ASP A 315 22.64 -7.88 11.08
C ASP A 315 21.63 -8.85 10.44
N ILE A 316 20.62 -9.28 11.20
CA ILE A 316 19.52 -10.12 10.68
C ILE A 316 18.76 -9.36 9.57
N SER A 317 18.47 -8.08 9.80
CA SER A 317 17.79 -7.23 8.83
C SER A 317 18.58 -7.09 7.54
N ARG A 318 19.90 -6.86 7.65
CA ARG A 318 20.80 -6.76 6.51
C ARG A 318 20.83 -8.07 5.71
N HIS A 319 20.89 -9.21 6.39
CA HIS A 319 20.94 -10.52 5.76
C HIS A 319 19.70 -10.79 4.89
N VAL A 320 18.49 -10.69 5.45
CA VAL A 320 17.26 -10.99 4.71
C VAL A 320 16.94 -9.94 3.64
N LEU A 321 17.26 -8.66 3.88
CA LEU A 321 17.12 -7.62 2.84
C LEU A 321 18.07 -7.89 1.67
N ASN A 322 19.30 -8.35 1.93
CA ASN A 322 20.22 -8.74 0.85
C ASN A 322 19.69 -9.93 0.03
N ILE A 323 19.05 -10.93 0.66
CA ILE A 323 18.37 -12.02 -0.06
C ILE A 323 17.28 -11.45 -0.97
N ARG A 324 16.43 -10.56 -0.44
CA ARG A 324 15.39 -9.90 -1.24
C ARG A 324 15.99 -9.12 -2.41
N TYR A 325 17.02 -8.31 -2.19
CA TYR A 325 17.67 -7.53 -3.23
C TYR A 325 18.32 -8.40 -4.29
N LYS A 326 18.86 -9.57 -3.88
CA LYS A 326 19.39 -10.57 -4.80
C LYS A 326 18.32 -11.09 -5.76
N LEU A 327 17.10 -11.28 -5.26
CA LEU A 327 15.95 -11.82 -6.02
C LEU A 327 15.13 -10.76 -6.77
N LEU A 328 15.53 -9.49 -6.78
CA LEU A 328 14.78 -8.43 -7.47
C LEU A 328 14.58 -8.69 -8.98
N PRO A 329 15.55 -9.23 -9.75
CA PRO A 329 15.32 -9.52 -11.17
C PRO A 329 14.18 -10.54 -11.38
N TYR A 330 14.12 -11.58 -10.54
CA TYR A 330 13.03 -12.55 -10.57
C TYR A 330 11.71 -11.88 -10.18
N LEU A 331 11.67 -11.16 -9.06
CA LEU A 331 10.46 -10.47 -8.60
C LEU A 331 9.94 -9.46 -9.63
N TYR A 332 10.84 -8.70 -10.27
CA TYR A 332 10.48 -7.73 -11.29
C TYR A 332 9.96 -8.38 -12.57
N THR A 333 10.48 -9.56 -12.93
CA THR A 333 9.92 -10.37 -14.01
C THR A 333 8.52 -10.87 -13.67
N LEU A 334 8.25 -11.25 -12.40
CA LEU A 334 6.89 -11.59 -11.97
C LEU A 334 5.94 -10.40 -12.06
N MET A 335 6.40 -9.19 -11.73
CA MET A 335 5.61 -7.96 -11.90
C MET A 335 5.27 -7.72 -13.38
N TYR A 336 6.24 -7.92 -14.28
CA TYR A 336 6.03 -7.86 -15.72
C TYR A 336 4.98 -8.89 -16.18
N GLU A 337 5.10 -10.16 -15.80
CA GLU A 337 4.14 -11.21 -16.19
C GLU A 337 2.74 -10.94 -15.63
N ALA A 338 2.65 -10.37 -14.42
CA ALA A 338 1.37 -9.98 -13.82
C ALA A 338 0.72 -8.82 -14.59
N HIS A 339 1.50 -7.81 -14.99
CA HIS A 339 1.03 -6.69 -15.80
C HIS A 339 0.62 -7.12 -17.22
N ALA A 340 1.48 -7.86 -17.92
CA ALA A 340 1.34 -8.22 -19.33
C ALA A 340 0.33 -9.35 -19.57
N HIS A 341 0.19 -10.28 -18.63
CA HIS A 341 -0.54 -11.53 -18.83
C HIS A 341 -1.57 -11.84 -17.74
N GLY A 342 -1.75 -10.96 -16.75
CA GLY A 342 -2.69 -11.18 -15.65
C GLY A 342 -2.28 -12.33 -14.71
N SER A 343 -0.98 -12.65 -14.67
CA SER A 343 -0.43 -13.65 -13.74
C SER A 343 -0.45 -13.15 -12.28
N THR A 344 -0.09 -14.02 -11.34
CA THR A 344 0.02 -13.65 -9.92
C THR A 344 1.47 -13.59 -9.45
N VAL A 345 1.81 -12.59 -8.64
CA VAL A 345 3.15 -12.43 -8.03
C VAL A 345 3.25 -13.26 -6.75
N THR A 346 2.61 -12.83 -5.67
CA THR A 346 2.37 -13.67 -4.50
C THR A 346 1.32 -14.71 -4.87
N ARG A 347 1.61 -15.99 -4.72
CA ARG A 347 0.80 -17.09 -5.25
C ARG A 347 0.51 -18.15 -4.18
N PRO A 348 -0.77 -18.51 -3.95
CA PRO A 348 -1.12 -19.68 -3.13
C PRO A 348 -0.55 -20.97 -3.72
N LEU A 349 -0.22 -21.95 -2.88
CA LEU A 349 0.28 -23.24 -3.36
C LEU A 349 -0.74 -23.96 -4.26
N LEU A 350 -2.03 -23.89 -3.93
CA LEU A 350 -3.10 -24.51 -4.73
C LEU A 350 -3.12 -24.06 -6.19
N ASN A 351 -2.61 -22.86 -6.51
CA ASN A 351 -2.55 -22.38 -7.89
C ASN A 351 -1.54 -23.17 -8.75
N GLU A 352 -0.49 -23.69 -8.13
CA GLU A 352 0.54 -24.51 -8.80
C GLU A 352 0.31 -26.01 -8.62
N PHE A 353 -0.38 -26.41 -7.55
CA PHE A 353 -0.51 -27.78 -7.09
C PHE A 353 -1.97 -28.19 -6.83
N VAL A 354 -2.89 -27.75 -7.70
CA VAL A 354 -4.35 -27.95 -7.52
C VAL A 354 -4.78 -29.41 -7.34
N GLN A 355 -4.01 -30.36 -7.87
CA GLN A 355 -4.28 -31.79 -7.74
C GLN A 355 -3.97 -32.35 -6.33
N GLU A 356 -3.12 -31.65 -5.57
CA GLU A 356 -2.77 -31.99 -4.19
C GLU A 356 -3.76 -31.30 -3.25
N ARG A 357 -4.81 -32.03 -2.81
CA ARG A 357 -5.88 -31.47 -1.97
C ARG A 357 -5.38 -30.81 -0.69
N ASP A 358 -4.28 -31.30 -0.12
CA ASP A 358 -3.67 -30.69 1.07
C ASP A 358 -3.31 -29.21 0.85
N THR A 359 -2.99 -28.81 -0.38
CA THR A 359 -2.60 -27.42 -0.69
C THR A 359 -3.76 -26.44 -0.68
N TRP A 360 -5.01 -26.92 -0.70
CA TRP A 360 -6.21 -26.08 -0.73
C TRP A 360 -6.40 -25.34 0.59
N ASP A 361 -5.99 -25.97 1.69
CA ASP A 361 -6.10 -25.44 3.05
C ASP A 361 -4.78 -24.81 3.55
N VAL A 362 -3.76 -24.71 2.69
CA VAL A 362 -2.47 -24.11 3.05
C VAL A 362 -2.53 -22.58 2.91
N TYR A 363 -2.64 -21.90 4.04
CA TYR A 363 -2.71 -20.44 4.11
C TYR A 363 -1.54 -19.75 4.83
N GLN A 364 -0.63 -20.50 5.46
CA GLN A 364 0.50 -19.99 6.26
C GLN A 364 1.85 -19.99 5.54
N GLN A 365 1.86 -20.41 4.28
CA GLN A 365 3.01 -20.33 3.36
C GLN A 365 2.50 -19.94 1.98
N PHE A 366 3.40 -19.39 1.17
CA PHE A 366 3.06 -18.87 -0.15
C PHE A 366 4.25 -18.96 -1.10
N LEU A 367 3.98 -18.74 -2.38
CA LEU A 367 4.98 -18.73 -3.43
C LEU A 367 5.21 -17.28 -3.92
N TRP A 368 6.43 -16.98 -4.33
CA TRP A 368 6.67 -15.95 -5.35
C TRP A 368 6.70 -16.61 -6.71
N GLY A 369 5.73 -16.25 -7.55
CA GLY A 369 5.51 -16.86 -8.84
C GLY A 369 5.32 -18.37 -8.70
N PRO A 370 5.81 -19.17 -9.66
CA PRO A 370 5.72 -20.62 -9.58
C PRO A 370 6.88 -21.30 -8.83
N ALA A 371 7.96 -20.57 -8.50
CA ALA A 371 9.27 -21.17 -8.29
C ALA A 371 9.92 -20.97 -6.92
N LEU A 372 9.47 -20.01 -6.09
CA LEU A 372 10.07 -19.77 -4.77
C LEU A 372 9.01 -19.96 -3.67
N LEU A 373 9.17 -21.00 -2.86
CA LEU A 373 8.34 -21.27 -1.68
C LEU A 373 8.92 -20.55 -0.46
N ILE A 374 8.06 -19.77 0.20
CA ILE A 374 8.39 -18.99 1.38
C ILE A 374 7.57 -19.56 2.55
N THR A 375 8.29 -20.04 3.58
CA THR A 375 7.70 -20.67 4.77
C THR A 375 8.10 -19.87 6.01
N PRO A 376 7.32 -18.84 6.39
CA PRO A 376 7.64 -17.96 7.51
C PRO A 376 7.35 -18.58 8.88
N VAL A 377 8.03 -18.10 9.93
CA VAL A 377 7.63 -18.27 11.34
C VAL A 377 6.53 -17.26 11.65
N LEU A 378 5.40 -17.73 12.19
CA LEU A 378 4.18 -16.91 12.36
C LEU A 378 3.69 -16.84 13.81
N TYR A 379 4.36 -17.50 14.74
CA TYR A 379 3.95 -17.58 16.13
C TYR A 379 5.11 -17.24 17.07
N LYS A 380 4.74 -16.70 18.24
CA LYS A 380 5.69 -16.18 19.21
C LYS A 380 6.57 -17.28 19.80
N GLY A 381 7.88 -17.12 19.66
CA GLY A 381 8.86 -18.00 20.30
C GLY A 381 9.11 -19.31 19.55
N ASP A 382 8.44 -19.53 18.43
CA ASP A 382 8.70 -20.68 17.57
C ASP A 382 10.07 -20.55 16.91
N VAL A 383 10.83 -21.64 16.93
CA VAL A 383 12.12 -21.80 16.23
C VAL A 383 12.10 -22.95 15.22
N THR A 384 10.90 -23.45 14.93
CA THR A 384 10.62 -24.46 13.92
C THR A 384 9.28 -24.14 13.26
N VAL A 385 9.07 -24.60 12.03
CA VAL A 385 7.82 -24.38 11.29
C VAL A 385 7.30 -25.69 10.70
N ARG A 386 5.99 -25.93 10.81
CA ARG A 386 5.33 -27.04 10.13
C ARG A 386 4.89 -26.61 8.74
N ALA A 387 5.61 -27.07 7.72
CA ALA A 387 5.42 -26.71 6.32
C ALA A 387 4.84 -27.88 5.51
N TYR A 388 3.93 -27.61 4.58
CA TYR A 388 3.59 -28.57 3.53
C TYR A 388 4.57 -28.43 2.36
N ILE A 389 5.10 -29.53 1.86
CA ILE A 389 6.10 -29.52 0.81
C ILE A 389 5.49 -30.23 -0.39
N PRO A 390 5.05 -29.51 -1.43
CA PRO A 390 4.36 -30.11 -2.57
C PRO A 390 5.18 -31.19 -3.29
N ASN A 391 4.51 -32.06 -4.06
CA ASN A 391 5.12 -33.23 -4.66
C ASN A 391 6.01 -32.91 -5.89
N THR A 392 7.11 -32.20 -5.67
CA THR A 392 8.13 -31.84 -6.66
C THR A 392 9.48 -31.64 -5.97
N ARG A 393 10.55 -31.40 -6.73
CA ARG A 393 11.87 -31.09 -6.17
C ARG A 393 11.85 -29.71 -5.51
N TRP A 394 12.48 -29.62 -4.35
CA TRP A 394 12.66 -28.38 -3.62
C TRP A 394 14.10 -28.30 -3.14
N TYR A 395 14.79 -27.27 -3.58
CA TYR A 395 16.16 -26.98 -3.16
C TYR A 395 16.10 -25.91 -2.08
N ASP A 396 16.77 -26.13 -0.95
CA ASP A 396 16.95 -25.08 0.03
C ASP A 396 17.77 -23.94 -0.58
N TYR A 397 17.25 -22.71 -0.48
CA TYR A 397 17.85 -21.52 -1.11
C TYR A 397 19.25 -21.21 -0.58
N HIS A 398 19.52 -21.55 0.68
CA HIS A 398 20.73 -21.14 1.39
C HIS A 398 21.87 -22.13 1.19
N THR A 399 21.56 -23.42 1.17
CA THR A 399 22.51 -24.53 1.03
C THR A 399 22.61 -25.06 -0.39
N GLU A 400 21.66 -24.72 -1.25
CA GLU A 400 21.54 -25.18 -2.64
C GLU A 400 21.32 -26.71 -2.77
N GLN A 401 20.96 -27.38 -1.67
CA GLN A 401 20.74 -28.83 -1.62
C GLN A 401 19.26 -29.18 -1.78
N ASP A 402 18.99 -30.32 -2.44
CA ASP A 402 17.66 -30.91 -2.48
C ASP A 402 17.28 -31.40 -1.08
N ILE A 403 16.15 -30.95 -0.56
CA ILE A 403 15.69 -31.28 0.79
C ILE A 403 15.21 -32.74 0.92
N GLY A 404 14.98 -33.42 -0.20
CA GLY A 404 14.77 -34.88 -0.24
C GLY A 404 13.39 -35.38 0.22
N PHE A 405 12.46 -34.49 0.58
CA PHE A 405 11.08 -34.83 0.92
C PHE A 405 10.07 -34.08 0.05
N ARG A 406 8.93 -34.74 -0.26
CA ARG A 406 7.91 -34.24 -1.19
C ARG A 406 6.53 -34.75 -0.82
N GLY A 407 5.48 -34.02 -1.21
CA GLY A 407 4.06 -34.37 -1.02
C GLY A 407 3.63 -34.58 0.43
N GLN A 408 4.28 -33.91 1.40
CA GLN A 408 4.04 -34.17 2.82
C GLN A 408 4.33 -32.96 3.70
N TYR A 409 3.78 -32.99 4.92
CA TYR A 409 4.15 -32.05 5.98
C TYR A 409 5.51 -32.40 6.59
N ARG A 410 6.33 -31.38 6.85
CA ARG A 410 7.59 -31.49 7.59
C ARG A 410 7.72 -30.39 8.62
N VAL A 411 8.43 -30.69 9.71
CA VAL A 411 8.90 -29.68 10.66
C VAL A 411 10.29 -29.28 10.19
N LEU A 412 10.48 -28.00 9.90
CA LEU A 412 11.73 -27.41 9.45
C LEU A 412 12.30 -26.53 10.56
N ASP A 413 13.61 -26.54 10.73
CA ASP A 413 14.29 -25.62 11.63
C ASP A 413 14.15 -24.19 11.11
N ALA A 414 13.87 -23.25 12.02
CA ALA A 414 13.66 -21.85 11.71
C ALA A 414 14.17 -20.98 12.86
N PRO A 415 15.49 -21.00 13.15
CA PRO A 415 16.05 -20.13 14.18
C PRO A 415 15.81 -18.65 13.85
N LEU A 416 15.98 -17.79 14.84
CA LEU A 416 15.59 -16.38 14.80
C LEU A 416 16.16 -15.58 13.62
N ASP A 417 17.33 -15.97 13.13
CA ASP A 417 18.08 -15.35 12.03
C ASP A 417 17.83 -16.02 10.67
N HIS A 418 16.92 -17.01 10.60
CA HIS A 418 16.70 -17.83 9.41
C HIS A 418 15.23 -17.89 8.99
N ILE A 419 15.00 -17.67 7.69
CA ILE A 419 13.71 -17.91 7.05
C ILE A 419 13.85 -19.02 6.00
N ASN A 420 12.93 -19.98 6.06
CA ASN A 420 12.88 -21.11 5.15
C ASN A 420 12.44 -20.66 3.75
N LEU A 421 13.35 -20.79 2.78
CA LEU A 421 13.15 -20.44 1.38
C LEU A 421 13.55 -21.64 0.52
N HIS A 422 12.66 -22.08 -0.38
CA HIS A 422 12.93 -23.23 -1.23
C HIS A 422 12.65 -22.92 -2.70
N ILE A 423 13.59 -23.27 -3.58
CA ILE A 423 13.47 -23.13 -5.03
C ILE A 423 12.90 -24.43 -5.59
N ARG A 424 11.79 -24.32 -6.32
CA ARG A 424 11.16 -25.44 -7.02
C ARG A 424 12.05 -25.92 -8.17
N GLY A 425 12.32 -27.22 -8.25
CA GLY A 425 13.00 -27.81 -9.39
C GLY A 425 12.17 -27.67 -10.67
N GLY A 426 12.85 -27.50 -11.79
CA GLY A 426 12.26 -27.17 -13.09
C GLY A 426 12.31 -25.68 -13.42
N TYR A 427 12.84 -24.83 -12.53
CA TYR A 427 12.84 -23.37 -12.72
C TYR A 427 14.24 -22.76 -12.68
N ILE A 428 14.43 -21.71 -13.49
CA ILE A 428 15.63 -20.86 -13.51
C ILE A 428 15.26 -19.50 -12.93
N LEU A 429 15.94 -19.09 -11.86
CA LEU A 429 15.71 -17.79 -11.21
C LEU A 429 16.84 -16.82 -11.57
N PRO A 430 16.54 -15.68 -12.23
CA PRO A 430 17.52 -14.62 -12.38
C PRO A 430 17.70 -13.86 -11.06
N TRP A 431 18.96 -13.56 -10.74
CA TRP A 431 19.33 -12.81 -9.56
C TRP A 431 20.44 -11.80 -9.90
N GLN A 432 20.66 -10.83 -9.01
CA GLN A 432 21.72 -9.82 -9.16
C GLN A 432 22.42 -9.60 -7.83
N THR A 433 23.72 -9.28 -7.83
CA THR A 433 24.42 -8.99 -6.55
C THR A 433 23.78 -7.78 -5.86
N PRO A 434 23.34 -7.91 -4.59
CA PRO A 434 22.60 -6.87 -3.90
C PRO A 434 23.46 -5.63 -3.59
N SER A 435 22.80 -4.52 -3.28
CA SER A 435 23.41 -3.26 -2.82
C SER A 435 22.41 -2.50 -1.94
N THR A 436 22.81 -1.34 -1.42
CA THR A 436 21.99 -0.51 -0.52
C THR A 436 20.78 0.14 -1.22
N THR A 437 20.85 0.34 -2.54
CA THR A 437 19.75 0.83 -3.38
C THR A 437 19.74 0.10 -4.73
N THR A 438 18.58 0.09 -5.40
CA THR A 438 18.44 -0.41 -6.78
C THR A 438 19.27 0.37 -7.78
N PHE A 439 19.54 1.65 -7.51
CA PHE A 439 20.44 2.47 -8.33
C PHE A 439 21.85 1.88 -8.40
N HIS A 440 22.37 1.36 -7.28
CA HIS A 440 23.66 0.67 -7.24
C HIS A 440 23.53 -0.79 -7.65
N SER A 441 22.53 -1.52 -7.14
CA SER A 441 22.42 -2.97 -7.39
C SER A 441 22.27 -3.29 -8.87
N ARG A 442 21.55 -2.45 -9.63
CA ARG A 442 21.33 -2.64 -11.08
C ARG A 442 22.61 -2.56 -11.91
N LYS A 443 23.71 -2.03 -11.36
CA LYS A 443 25.03 -1.96 -12.00
C LYS A 443 25.90 -3.18 -11.69
N ASN A 444 25.48 -4.01 -10.75
CA ASN A 444 26.24 -5.18 -10.33
C ASN A 444 26.00 -6.38 -11.27
N PRO A 445 26.89 -7.40 -11.23
CA PRO A 445 26.74 -8.61 -12.01
C PRO A 445 25.40 -9.33 -11.77
N MET A 446 24.84 -9.87 -12.85
CA MET A 446 23.69 -10.77 -12.81
C MET A 446 24.14 -12.23 -12.75
N GLY A 447 23.29 -13.10 -12.20
CA GLY A 447 23.47 -14.53 -12.20
C GLY A 447 22.15 -15.27 -12.40
N LEU A 448 22.27 -16.59 -12.57
CA LEU A 448 21.14 -17.51 -12.71
C LEU A 448 21.31 -18.63 -11.70
N THR A 449 20.21 -19.00 -11.03
CA THR A 449 20.13 -20.24 -10.27
C THR A 449 19.29 -21.23 -11.08
N VAL A 450 19.90 -22.31 -11.55
CA VAL A 450 19.26 -23.34 -12.37
C VAL A 450 18.89 -24.53 -11.47
N ALA A 451 17.65 -24.56 -10.98
CA ALA A 451 17.16 -25.65 -10.15
C ALA A 451 16.60 -26.77 -11.04
N LEU A 452 17.37 -27.83 -11.29
CA LEU A 452 16.95 -28.91 -12.19
C LEU A 452 15.76 -29.69 -11.63
N GLY A 453 14.78 -29.98 -12.48
CA GLY A 453 13.67 -30.89 -12.16
C GLY A 453 14.10 -32.36 -12.14
N ASP A 454 13.15 -33.28 -11.95
CA ASP A 454 13.41 -34.72 -12.01
C ASP A 454 13.86 -35.20 -13.40
N ASN A 455 13.39 -34.52 -14.44
CA ASN A 455 13.80 -34.75 -15.83
C ASN A 455 15.12 -34.06 -16.20
N SER A 456 15.83 -33.46 -15.24
CA SER A 456 17.05 -32.67 -15.47
C SER A 456 16.87 -31.49 -16.42
N MET A 457 15.65 -30.95 -16.52
CA MET A 457 15.34 -29.74 -17.27
C MET A 457 14.99 -28.60 -16.31
N ALA A 458 15.18 -27.36 -16.78
CA ALA A 458 14.69 -26.18 -16.10
C ALA A 458 14.38 -25.06 -17.12
N GLU A 459 13.40 -24.22 -16.82
CA GLU A 459 13.04 -23.05 -17.62
C GLU A 459 12.87 -21.80 -16.76
N GLY A 460 13.09 -20.63 -17.34
CA GLY A 460 12.88 -19.37 -16.64
C GLY A 460 12.82 -18.21 -17.61
N LYS A 461 12.36 -17.06 -17.10
CA LYS A 461 12.25 -15.82 -17.85
C LYS A 461 12.98 -14.71 -17.11
N LEU A 462 13.44 -13.72 -17.87
CA LEU A 462 13.95 -12.46 -17.36
C LEU A 462 13.35 -11.33 -18.18
N TYR A 463 12.68 -10.41 -17.51
CA TYR A 463 12.34 -9.10 -18.05
C TYR A 463 13.27 -8.05 -17.45
N TRP A 464 13.88 -7.23 -18.30
CA TRP A 464 14.78 -6.15 -17.90
C TRP A 464 14.46 -4.90 -18.71
N ASP A 465 14.18 -3.79 -18.02
CA ASP A 465 14.00 -2.47 -18.62
C ASP A 465 14.90 -1.46 -17.90
N ASP A 466 14.68 -0.15 -18.12
CA ASP A 466 15.41 0.89 -17.41
C ASP A 466 14.91 1.15 -15.98
N GLY A 467 13.81 0.52 -15.58
CA GLY A 467 13.16 0.60 -14.28
C GLY A 467 12.26 1.82 -14.06
N VAL A 468 12.18 2.77 -14.99
CA VAL A 468 11.59 4.10 -14.70
C VAL A 468 10.77 4.71 -15.82
N ARG A 469 10.98 4.35 -17.09
CA ARG A 469 10.21 4.95 -18.20
C ARG A 469 8.74 4.50 -18.20
N ILE A 470 7.88 5.41 -18.65
CA ILE A 470 6.45 5.14 -18.91
C ILE A 470 6.34 4.35 -20.21
N GLY A 471 5.53 3.29 -20.22
CA GLY A 471 5.19 2.55 -21.45
C GLY A 471 6.36 1.84 -22.14
N THR A 472 7.27 1.25 -21.35
CA THR A 472 8.42 0.48 -21.88
C THR A 472 8.02 -0.86 -22.51
N TYR A 473 6.84 -1.35 -22.15
CA TYR A 473 6.10 -2.47 -22.70
C TYR A 473 4.65 -2.02 -22.82
#